data_AF-A0A846XEQ7-F1
#
_entry.id   AF-A0A846XEQ7-F1
#
_cell.length_a   1.000
_cell.length_b   1.000
_cell.length_c   1.000
_cell.angle_alpha   90.00
_cell.angle_beta   90.00
_cell.angle_gamma   90.00
#
_symmetry.space_group_name_H-M   'P 1'
#
loop_
_entity.id
_entity.type
_entity.pdbx_description
1 polymer ?
#
loop_
_entity_poly.entity_id
_entity_poly.type
_entity_poly.pdbx_seq_one_letter_code
_entity_poly.pdbx_strand_id
1 'polypeptide(L)'
;MGRFQATAGGGQPFDTPTRTPRLLLRDRDEESGGVDGVWWPRTDNFTTELHDLVTTLTPRLGATARISFDWNSLSLSQRRIDAPDGIQVTGPLPDQSPHVMYAFGSHERRLRLLVIDPATNADLADAQMRNAISATTDRPQS
;
A
#
# COMPACT_ATOMS: atom_id res chain seq x y z
N MET A 1 29.80 4.99 18.17
CA MET A 1 28.70 4.60 19.09
C MET A 1 27.55 5.58 18.91
N GLY A 2 26.73 5.42 17.86
CA GLY A 2 25.53 6.25 17.64
C GLY A 2 24.32 5.53 18.22
N ARG A 3 23.69 6.12 19.23
CA ARG A 3 22.53 5.53 19.93
C ARG A 3 21.30 5.67 19.05
N PHE A 4 20.86 4.57 18.44
CA PHE A 4 19.54 4.48 17.83
C PHE A 4 18.50 4.45 18.95
N GLN A 5 17.73 5.53 19.05
CA GLN A 5 16.57 5.58 19.91
C GLN A 5 15.41 4.98 19.12
N ALA A 6 15.08 3.72 19.40
CA ALA A 6 13.79 3.18 19.02
C ALA A 6 12.74 3.97 19.79
N THR A 7 11.91 4.75 19.08
CA THR A 7 10.82 5.49 19.72
C THR A 7 9.86 4.47 20.31
N ALA A 8 9.82 4.42 21.64
CA ALA A 8 8.85 3.67 22.42
C ALA A 8 7.48 4.32 22.27
N GLY A 9 6.83 4.06 21.16
CA GLY A 9 5.48 4.47 20.81
C GLY A 9 5.22 3.88 19.45
N GLY A 10 4.25 2.97 19.33
CA GLY A 10 4.02 2.12 18.15
C GLY A 10 3.57 2.85 16.88
N GLY A 11 4.06 4.07 16.63
CA GLY A 11 3.92 4.82 15.38
C GLY A 11 5.17 4.67 14.52
N GLN A 12 4.98 4.59 13.21
CA GLN A 12 6.09 4.55 12.27
C GLN A 12 6.92 5.84 12.32
N PRO A 13 8.23 5.77 12.00
CA PRO A 13 9.16 6.91 12.09
C PRO A 13 8.97 7.93 10.96
N PHE A 14 7.74 8.09 10.49
CA PHE A 14 7.36 8.95 9.38
C PHE A 14 6.76 10.24 9.90
N ASP A 15 7.23 11.37 9.38
CA ASP A 15 6.60 12.66 9.63
C ASP A 15 5.23 12.70 8.93
N THR A 16 4.41 13.68 9.29
CA THR A 16 3.08 13.95 8.73
C THR A 16 3.14 13.85 7.19
N PRO A 17 2.20 13.16 6.53
CA PRO A 17 2.25 12.97 5.08
C PRO A 17 2.33 14.34 4.40
N THR A 18 3.35 14.52 3.56
CA THR A 18 3.59 15.79 2.87
C THR A 18 2.54 15.98 1.77
N ARG A 19 1.93 14.88 1.30
CA ARG A 19 0.79 14.90 0.37
C ARG A 19 -0.19 13.79 0.70
N THR A 20 -1.48 14.09 0.63
CA THR A 20 -2.53 13.06 0.75
C THR A 20 -2.46 12.10 -0.44
N PRO A 21 -2.18 10.80 -0.22
CA PRO A 21 -2.17 9.82 -1.29
C PRO A 21 -3.59 9.67 -1.85
N ARG A 22 -3.72 9.41 -3.16
CA ARG A 22 -5.03 9.11 -3.78
C ARG A 22 -5.38 7.66 -3.44
N LEU A 23 -5.94 7.49 -2.25
CA LEU A 23 -6.20 6.19 -1.65
C LEU A 23 -7.66 6.13 -1.19
N LEU A 24 -8.39 5.10 -1.62
CA LEU A 24 -9.67 4.74 -1.03
C LEU A 24 -9.51 3.40 -0.35
N LEU A 25 -9.98 3.30 0.88
CA LEU A 25 -9.92 2.08 1.67
C LEU A 25 -11.32 1.71 2.11
N ARG A 26 -11.64 0.41 2.09
CA ARG A 26 -12.92 -0.10 2.61
C ARG A 26 -13.00 0.03 4.11
N ASP A 27 -14.21 -0.02 4.65
CA ASP A 27 -14.38 -0.05 6.09
C ASP A 27 -13.81 -1.35 6.68
N ARG A 28 -13.43 -1.32 7.96
CA ARG A 28 -12.75 -2.44 8.63
C ARG A 28 -13.70 -3.60 8.92
N ASP A 29 -15.01 -3.33 8.99
CA ASP A 29 -16.05 -4.32 9.28
C ASP A 29 -16.58 -5.03 8.02
N GLU A 30 -16.18 -4.60 6.82
CA GLU A 30 -16.59 -5.24 5.57
C GLU A 30 -15.70 -6.46 5.29
N GLU A 31 -16.30 -7.66 5.19
CA GLU A 31 -15.61 -8.89 4.80
C GLU A 31 -14.91 -8.69 3.45
N SER A 32 -13.58 -8.59 3.50
CA SER A 32 -12.75 -8.29 2.33
C SER A 32 -12.59 -9.55 1.47
N GLY A 33 -13.58 -9.86 0.65
CA GLY A 33 -13.53 -10.98 -0.29
C GLY A 33 -12.51 -10.81 -1.44
N GLY A 34 -11.92 -9.61 -1.61
CA GLY A 34 -11.10 -9.26 -2.78
C GLY A 34 -9.95 -8.30 -2.47
N VAL A 35 -10.23 -6.99 -2.45
CA VAL A 35 -9.26 -5.94 -2.09
C VAL A 35 -9.77 -5.11 -0.91
N ASP A 36 -8.83 -4.68 -0.07
CA ASP A 36 -9.07 -3.86 1.12
C ASP A 36 -9.07 -2.36 0.78
N GLY A 37 -8.53 -2.01 -0.38
CA GLY A 37 -8.52 -0.66 -0.90
C GLY A 37 -7.91 -0.55 -2.27
N VAL A 38 -7.80 0.68 -2.74
CA VAL A 38 -7.29 1.05 -4.05
C VAL A 38 -6.46 2.33 -3.93
N TRP A 39 -5.30 2.29 -4.55
CA TRP A 39 -4.32 3.35 -4.56
C TRP A 39 -4.04 3.76 -6.00
N TRP A 40 -4.12 5.06 -6.28
CA TRP A 40 -3.75 5.62 -7.57
C TRP A 40 -2.48 6.49 -7.41
N PRO A 41 -1.28 5.90 -7.61
CA PRO A 41 -0.03 6.66 -7.63
C PRO A 41 -0.09 7.83 -8.61
N ARG A 42 0.65 8.89 -8.29
CA ARG A 42 0.83 10.04 -9.19
C ARG A 42 2.04 9.87 -10.11
N THR A 43 2.95 8.98 -9.77
CA THR A 43 4.17 8.73 -10.56
C THR A 43 4.42 7.23 -10.72
N ASP A 44 5.08 6.87 -11.81
CA ASP A 44 5.65 5.53 -12.03
C ASP A 44 6.69 5.14 -10.98
N ASN A 45 7.18 6.09 -10.18
CA ASN A 45 8.08 5.79 -9.09
C ASN A 45 7.35 5.58 -7.76
N PHE A 46 6.81 4.38 -7.58
CA PHE A 46 6.00 4.02 -6.42
C PHE A 46 6.74 4.15 -5.09
N THR A 47 8.07 4.05 -5.08
CA THR A 47 8.85 4.16 -3.84
C THR A 47 8.85 5.56 -3.24
N THR A 48 8.69 6.59 -4.08
CA THR A 48 8.64 7.99 -3.61
C THR A 48 7.35 8.31 -2.86
N GLU A 49 6.27 7.62 -3.18
CA GLU A 49 4.95 7.80 -2.56
C GLU A 49 4.68 6.76 -1.46
N LEU A 50 5.59 5.80 -1.27
CA LEU A 50 5.45 4.74 -0.27
C LEU A 50 5.36 5.29 1.15
N HIS A 51 6.09 6.36 1.43
CA HIS A 51 6.08 7.03 2.74
C HIS A 51 4.68 7.52 3.11
N ASP A 52 4.06 8.31 2.24
CA ASP A 52 2.71 8.86 2.44
C ASP A 52 1.65 7.75 2.47
N LEU A 53 1.80 6.74 1.59
CA LEU A 53 0.94 5.56 1.57
C LEU A 53 0.99 4.84 2.92
N VAL A 54 2.18 4.45 3.38
CA VAL A 54 2.36 3.67 4.59
C VAL A 54 1.88 4.42 5.83
N THR A 55 2.16 5.72 5.92
CA THR A 55 1.67 6.57 7.01
C THR A 55 0.13 6.57 7.08
N THR A 56 -0.54 6.51 5.93
CA THR A 56 -2.00 6.40 5.84
C THR A 56 -2.51 4.99 6.19
N LEU A 57 -1.70 3.95 5.96
CA LEU A 57 -2.03 2.57 6.33
C LEU A 57 -1.77 2.28 7.81
N THR A 58 -0.78 2.91 8.45
CA THR A 58 -0.40 2.69 9.86
C THR A 58 -1.58 2.67 10.84
N PRO A 59 -2.55 3.61 10.81
CA PRO A 59 -3.68 3.56 11.75
C PRO A 59 -4.60 2.34 11.56
N ARG A 60 -4.57 1.68 10.40
CA ARG A 60 -5.40 0.50 10.10
C ARG A 60 -4.64 -0.82 10.22
N LEU A 61 -3.40 -0.82 9.74
CA LEU A 61 -2.52 -1.98 9.62
C LEU A 61 -1.59 -2.14 10.84
N GLY A 62 -1.36 -1.07 11.60
CA GLY A 62 -0.25 -0.96 12.55
C GLY A 62 1.07 -0.65 11.85
N ALA A 63 2.18 -0.80 12.57
CA ALA A 63 3.51 -0.61 11.97
C ALA A 63 3.70 -1.59 10.81
N THR A 64 3.90 -1.04 9.61
CA THR A 64 4.11 -1.82 8.38
C THR A 64 5.51 -2.42 8.40
N ALA A 65 5.60 -3.74 8.33
CA ALA A 65 6.86 -4.47 8.37
C ALA A 65 7.33 -4.85 6.96
N ARG A 66 6.41 -5.16 6.05
CA ARG A 66 6.74 -5.64 4.71
C ARG A 66 5.73 -5.20 3.66
N ILE A 67 6.18 -4.93 2.44
CA ILE A 67 5.33 -4.68 1.28
C ILE A 67 5.80 -5.56 0.12
N SER A 68 4.86 -6.31 -0.48
CA SER A 68 5.10 -7.15 -1.67
C SER A 68 4.35 -6.58 -2.85
N PHE A 69 5.05 -6.31 -3.95
CA PHE A 69 4.44 -5.77 -5.18
C PHE A 69 5.29 -6.11 -6.41
N ASP A 70 4.67 -6.05 -7.59
CA ASP A 70 5.36 -6.11 -8.87
C ASP A 70 6.01 -4.75 -9.15
N TRP A 71 7.14 -4.50 -8.49
CA TRP A 71 7.85 -3.23 -8.60
C TRP A 71 8.49 -3.09 -9.98
N ASN A 72 8.29 -1.93 -10.61
CA ASN A 72 9.04 -1.59 -11.82
C ASN A 72 10.53 -1.32 -11.52
N SER A 73 11.34 -1.39 -12.57
CA SER A 73 12.80 -1.21 -12.48
C SER A 73 13.21 0.15 -11.88
N LEU A 74 12.46 1.22 -12.16
CA LEU A 74 12.72 2.55 -11.61
C LEU A 74 12.57 2.56 -10.08
N SER A 75 11.47 1.99 -9.58
CA SER A 75 11.15 1.84 -8.16
C SER A 75 12.22 1.01 -7.44
N LEU A 76 12.62 -0.13 -8.02
CA LEU A 76 13.66 -0.98 -7.44
C LEU A 76 15.03 -0.28 -7.39
N SER A 77 15.37 0.50 -8.42
CA SER A 77 16.65 1.20 -8.50
C SER A 77 16.78 2.35 -7.51
N GLN A 78 15.67 3.01 -7.16
CA GLN A 78 15.66 4.10 -6.19
C GLN A 78 15.53 3.62 -4.74
N ARG A 79 15.03 2.41 -4.52
CA ARG A 79 14.94 1.87 -3.17
C ARG A 79 16.33 1.56 -2.63
N ARG A 80 16.71 2.26 -1.56
CA ARG A 80 17.97 2.02 -0.86
C ARG A 80 17.92 0.65 -0.16
N ILE A 81 19.03 -0.09 -0.20
CA ILE A 81 19.16 -1.42 0.42
C ILE A 81 18.89 -1.34 1.94
N ASP A 82 19.32 -0.25 2.58
CA ASP A 82 19.16 0.01 4.01
C ASP A 82 18.22 1.20 4.25
N ALA A 83 17.03 1.15 3.67
CA ALA A 83 16.04 2.20 3.87
C ALA A 83 15.76 2.35 5.39
N PRO A 84 15.96 3.54 5.99
CA PRO A 84 15.93 3.74 7.44
C PRO A 84 14.54 3.54 8.05
N ASP A 85 13.52 3.40 7.21
CA ASP A 85 12.13 3.12 7.57
C ASP A 85 11.88 1.70 8.11
N GLY A 86 12.82 0.76 7.90
CA GLY A 86 12.69 -0.61 8.41
C GLY A 86 11.61 -1.43 7.70
N ILE A 87 11.08 -0.95 6.56
CA ILE A 87 10.06 -1.65 5.78
C ILE A 87 10.75 -2.53 4.75
N GLN A 88 10.54 -3.84 4.85
CA GLN A 88 11.03 -4.76 3.84
C GLN A 88 10.19 -4.63 2.56
N VAL A 89 10.82 -4.36 1.42
CA VAL A 89 10.15 -4.51 0.12
C VAL A 89 10.65 -5.73 -0.60
N THR A 90 9.69 -6.51 -1.05
CA THR A 90 9.94 -7.73 -1.80
C THR A 90 9.17 -7.68 -3.11
N GLY A 91 9.57 -8.53 -4.06
CA GLY A 91 8.79 -8.82 -5.25
C GLY A 91 7.42 -9.43 -4.93
N PRO A 92 6.63 -9.71 -5.96
CA PRO A 92 5.29 -10.27 -5.81
C PRO A 92 5.34 -11.66 -5.17
N LEU A 93 4.29 -11.99 -4.43
CA LEU A 93 4.05 -13.33 -3.88
C LEU A 93 3.67 -14.31 -5.01
N PRO A 94 3.77 -15.64 -4.78
CA PRO A 94 3.18 -16.62 -5.70
C PRO A 94 1.69 -16.31 -5.88
N ASP A 95 1.19 -16.32 -7.13
CA ASP A 95 -0.19 -15.99 -7.50
C ASP A 95 -0.66 -14.56 -7.19
N GLN A 96 0.25 -13.64 -6.84
CA GLN A 96 -0.12 -12.23 -6.68
C GLN A 96 -0.38 -11.57 -8.04
N SER A 97 -1.57 -11.00 -8.21
CA SER A 97 -1.88 -10.14 -9.35
C SER A 97 -0.90 -8.95 -9.43
N PRO A 98 -0.40 -8.60 -10.63
CA PRO A 98 0.61 -7.55 -10.79
C PRO A 98 0.11 -6.16 -10.38
N HIS A 99 -1.21 -5.95 -10.42
CA HIS A 99 -1.85 -4.71 -10.01
C HIS A 99 -2.27 -4.70 -8.53
N VAL A 100 -1.95 -5.73 -7.74
CA VAL A 100 -2.34 -5.78 -6.32
C VAL A 100 -1.08 -5.70 -5.47
N MET A 101 -0.99 -4.70 -4.60
CA MET A 101 0.04 -4.55 -3.59
C MET A 101 -0.41 -5.16 -2.27
N TYR A 102 0.47 -5.93 -1.63
CA TYR A 102 0.25 -6.49 -0.30
C TYR A 102 1.08 -5.72 0.72
N ALA A 103 0.44 -5.11 1.70
CA ALA A 103 1.08 -4.49 2.85
C ALA A 103 0.86 -5.36 4.10
N PHE A 104 1.94 -5.69 4.80
CA PHE A 104 1.94 -6.53 5.99
C PHE A 104 2.27 -5.68 7.21
N GLY A 105 1.36 -5.69 8.16
CA GLY A 105 1.47 -4.99 9.42
C GLY A 105 1.93 -5.89 10.56
N SER A 106 1.92 -5.30 11.75
CA SER A 106 2.07 -6.02 13.00
C SER A 106 0.82 -6.90 13.26
N HIS A 107 0.98 -7.98 14.03
CA HIS A 107 -0.13 -8.88 14.43
C HIS A 107 -0.85 -9.58 13.25
N GLU A 108 -0.09 -10.07 12.26
CA GLU A 108 -0.62 -10.85 11.12
C GLU A 108 -1.65 -10.12 10.25
N ARG A 109 -1.77 -8.80 10.44
CA ARG A 109 -2.64 -7.96 9.62
C ARG A 109 -2.02 -7.77 8.24
N ARG A 110 -2.86 -7.86 7.22
CA ARG A 110 -2.49 -7.61 5.83
C ARG A 110 -3.54 -6.77 5.14
N LEU A 111 -3.11 -5.90 4.24
CA LEU A 111 -3.98 -5.14 3.34
C LEU A 111 -3.60 -5.45 1.90
N ARG A 112 -4.61 -5.72 1.06
CA ARG A 112 -4.52 -5.84 -0.39
C ARG A 112 -5.01 -4.55 -1.01
N LEU A 113 -4.12 -3.85 -1.68
CA LEU A 113 -4.41 -2.59 -2.35
C LEU A 113 -4.32 -2.79 -3.85
N LEU A 114 -5.40 -2.51 -4.57
CA LEU A 114 -5.33 -2.39 -6.03
C LEU A 114 -4.53 -1.14 -6.39
N VAL A 115 -3.53 -1.25 -7.25
CA VAL A 115 -2.70 -0.15 -7.75
C VAL A 115 -3.14 0.17 -9.16
N ILE A 116 -3.66 1.38 -9.35
CA ILE A 116 -4.05 1.90 -10.66
C ILE A 116 -2.82 2.53 -11.32
N ASP A 117 -2.60 2.24 -12.59
CA ASP A 117 -1.48 2.80 -13.34
C ASP A 117 -1.52 4.35 -13.32
N PRO A 118 -0.40 5.04 -13.04
CA PRO A 118 -0.37 6.50 -12.92
C PRO A 118 -0.71 7.21 -14.24
N ALA A 119 -0.51 6.57 -15.40
CA ALA A 119 -0.87 7.09 -16.72
C ALA A 119 -2.35 6.89 -17.06
N THR A 120 -3.12 6.19 -16.22
CA THR A 120 -4.57 6.04 -16.38
C THR A 120 -5.25 7.41 -16.38
N ASN A 121 -6.16 7.62 -17.34
CA ASN A 121 -6.97 8.83 -17.41
C ASN A 121 -7.76 9.03 -16.10
N ALA A 122 -7.91 10.30 -15.66
CA ALA A 122 -8.48 10.62 -14.36
C ALA A 122 -9.91 10.11 -14.16
N ASP A 123 -10.78 10.24 -15.17
CA ASP A 123 -12.17 9.76 -15.11
C ASP A 123 -12.22 8.22 -14.98
N LEU A 124 -11.35 7.53 -15.73
CA LEU A 124 -11.25 6.08 -15.66
C LEU A 124 -10.66 5.60 -14.32
N ALA A 125 -9.62 6.28 -13.82
CA ALA A 125 -9.01 5.97 -12.54
C ALA A 125 -10.03 6.15 -11.41
N ASP A 126 -10.76 7.26 -11.39
CA ASP A 126 -11.81 7.54 -10.42
C ASP A 126 -12.94 6.50 -10.46
N ALA A 127 -13.37 6.09 -11.67
CA ALA A 127 -14.33 5.01 -11.84
C ALA A 127 -13.81 3.67 -11.29
N GLN A 128 -12.55 3.31 -11.58
CA GLN A 128 -11.92 2.09 -11.04
C GLN A 128 -11.76 2.14 -9.53
N MET A 129 -11.40 3.30 -8.97
CA MET A 129 -11.28 3.48 -7.53
C MET A 129 -12.61 3.22 -6.84
N ARG A 130 -13.71 3.76 -7.37
CA ARG A 130 -15.05 3.49 -6.83
C ARG A 130 -15.46 2.04 -7.01
N ASN A 131 -15.23 1.46 -8.18
CA ASN A 131 -15.60 0.07 -8.45
C ASN A 131 -14.87 -0.90 -7.51
N ALA A 132 -13.57 -0.70 -7.27
CA ALA A 132 -12.76 -1.55 -6.41
C ALA A 132 -13.27 -1.62 -4.96
N ILE A 133 -13.86 -0.53 -4.45
CA ILE A 133 -14.45 -0.49 -3.10
C ILE A 133 -15.94 -0.89 -3.09
N SER A 134 -16.61 -0.93 -4.25
CA SER A 134 -18.03 -1.33 -4.38
C SER A 134 -18.23 -2.79 -4.78
N ALA A 135 -17.22 -3.46 -5.35
CA ALA A 135 -17.31 -4.80 -5.95
C ALA A 135 -17.52 -5.97 -4.94
N THR A 136 -18.05 -5.70 -3.74
CA THR A 136 -18.45 -6.73 -2.78
C THR A 136 -19.81 -7.35 -3.10
N THR A 137 -20.58 -6.73 -3.99
CA THR A 137 -21.91 -7.20 -4.39
C THR A 137 -21.89 -7.86 -5.77
N ASP A 138 -20.99 -8.82 -6.02
CA ASP A 138 -21.24 -9.82 -7.06
C ASP A 138 -20.40 -11.09 -6.82
N ARG A 139 -21.02 -12.07 -6.16
CA ARG A 139 -20.66 -13.47 -6.35
C ARG A 139 -21.94 -14.27 -6.58
N PRO A 140 -22.36 -14.55 -7.81
CA PRO A 140 -23.13 -15.75 -8.07
C PRO A 140 -22.19 -16.95 -7.91
N GLN A 141 -22.41 -17.74 -6.85
CA GLN A 141 -21.87 -19.09 -6.76
C GLN A 141 -22.51 -19.92 -7.88
N SER A 142 -21.69 -20.53 -8.74
CA SER A 142 -22.11 -21.60 -9.66
C SER A 142 -21.81 -22.95 -9.03
#